data_AF-A0A5B0QL58-F1
#
_entry.id   AF-A0A5B0QL58-F1
#
_cell.length_a   1.000
_cell.length_b   1.000
_cell.length_c   1.000
_cell.angle_alpha   90.00
_cell.angle_beta   90.00
_cell.angle_gamma   90.00
#
_symmetry.space_group_name_H-M   'P 1'
#
loop_
_entity.id
_entity.type
_entity.pdbx_description
1 polymer ?
#
loop_
_entity_poly.entity_id
_entity_poly.type
_entity_poly.pdbx_seq_one_letter_code
_entity_poly.pdbx_strand_id
1 'polypeptide(L)'
;MNVLVYSGTTAVTPRASQELHSTLRKILSGAYDVKLANAQLLNHQPWPEHTSLIVFPSIDPSEHDGVVENTRGTIRRWVGRGGRYLGLGTGARFAETDQLGLFDLTWSPVPSPTLPSSQSSQSYTEVVFPRQTEQTPTSSPKLLIEIGKPTFETNVRVKDDQLSVWAHYQSNDNHHDHIAGVWTAYQMGYLALVGFDLSLAPERLMEILSLIGLEGLSISENPNTKPSALYLVSSPSSPSTQAIYRSILERCTGGEQEHVFEDALDTFTVFSEAQPPLPTNDTLPLFLCPDYKNLPQPAPSTFDWDRYFSLIESPSQIGTTILYAETVTSTQTLLEKNTKLSDLLPSGTVSIAEKQTNGRGRGSNNWISTAGSIQFSVLLKATNLGSSVVFVQYLFGLAVIEWLEKWSNGKVVVRLKWPNDIYGSITGGHAREGFKKMGGILVNCSFGGLSGTDCKLVIGCGMNNYSAPQSSTTSLAELIRAARESMADDDGPDCCDRLRHPSTEEILAGILGTFGQMWTRFQAQGFQPFLSLYLSRWLHSDQVIRYEKTGEELKIVGIDPSYGLLRTQLVRKSDGTSVNHEVIVDLQPDSNSFDMFSGLIKTKN
;
A
#
# COMPACT_ATOMS: atom_id res chain seq x y z
N MET A 1 2.12 6.84 12.23
CA MET A 1 2.79 6.28 13.42
C MET A 1 3.35 4.90 13.08
N ASN A 2 4.45 4.50 13.73
CA ASN A 2 5.15 3.25 13.44
C ASN A 2 4.70 2.10 14.35
N VAL A 3 4.73 0.87 13.83
CA VAL A 3 4.75 -0.35 14.63
C VAL A 3 6.10 -1.04 14.44
N LEU A 4 6.84 -1.25 15.52
CA LEU A 4 8.19 -1.79 15.47
C LEU A 4 8.18 -3.26 15.89
N VAL A 5 8.62 -4.14 14.99
CA VAL A 5 8.76 -5.58 15.24
C VAL A 5 10.22 -5.90 15.49
N TYR A 6 10.55 -6.40 16.68
CA TYR A 6 11.93 -6.71 17.05
C TYR A 6 12.48 -7.86 16.20
N SER A 7 13.67 -7.64 15.64
CA SER A 7 14.32 -8.53 14.66
C SER A 7 15.59 -9.19 15.19
N GLY A 8 15.89 -9.05 16.48
CA GLY A 8 17.06 -9.67 17.10
C GLY A 8 18.36 -8.90 16.91
N THR A 9 19.45 -9.59 17.19
CA THR A 9 20.85 -9.11 17.20
C THR A 9 21.69 -9.68 16.06
N THR A 10 21.22 -10.76 15.44
CA THR A 10 21.92 -11.47 14.38
C THR A 10 21.87 -10.74 13.04
N ALA A 11 22.86 -10.99 12.18
CA ALA A 11 22.91 -10.47 10.81
C ALA A 11 21.76 -10.99 9.93
N VAL A 12 21.15 -12.11 10.32
CA VAL A 12 20.01 -12.73 9.65
C VAL A 12 18.80 -12.62 10.57
N THR A 13 17.76 -11.90 10.14
CA THR A 13 16.53 -11.75 10.92
C THR A 13 15.87 -13.11 11.17
N PRO A 14 15.50 -13.45 12.43
CA PRO A 14 14.79 -14.66 12.75
C PRO A 14 13.48 -14.81 11.97
N ARG A 15 13.18 -16.04 11.53
CA ARG A 15 11.98 -16.36 10.75
C ARG A 15 10.69 -15.90 11.44
N ALA A 16 10.58 -16.09 12.76
CA ALA A 16 9.42 -15.65 13.53
C ALA A 16 9.21 -14.13 13.48
N SER A 17 10.30 -13.33 13.48
CA SER A 17 10.22 -11.88 13.31
C SER A 17 9.73 -11.50 11.90
N GLN A 18 10.17 -12.22 10.86
CA GLN A 18 9.74 -11.98 9.47
C GLN A 18 8.28 -12.35 9.25
N GLU A 19 7.84 -13.50 9.76
CA GLU A 19 6.45 -13.96 9.66
C GLU A 19 5.51 -13.01 10.42
N LEU A 20 5.89 -12.60 11.64
CA LEU A 20 5.12 -11.64 12.41
C LEU A 20 5.05 -10.26 11.74
N HIS A 21 6.16 -9.78 11.18
CA HIS A 21 6.19 -8.55 10.41
C HIS A 21 5.25 -8.61 9.20
N SER A 22 5.27 -9.72 8.46
CA SER A 22 4.36 -9.95 7.33
C SER A 22 2.89 -9.92 7.78
N THR A 23 2.55 -10.63 8.85
CA THR A 23 1.18 -10.70 9.38
C THR A 23 0.70 -9.35 9.89
N LEU A 24 1.52 -8.62 10.65
CA LEU A 24 1.19 -7.28 11.12
C LEU A 24 1.07 -6.30 9.96
N ARG A 25 1.90 -6.40 8.91
CA ARG A 25 1.70 -5.58 7.69
C ARG A 25 0.35 -5.85 7.04
N LYS A 26 -0.12 -7.09 6.99
CA LYS A 26 -1.46 -7.40 6.43
C LYS A 26 -2.58 -6.73 7.21
N ILE A 27 -2.46 -6.62 8.54
CA ILE A 27 -3.51 -6.10 9.42
C ILE A 27 -3.43 -4.57 9.62
N LEU A 28 -2.20 -4.05 9.69
CA LEU A 28 -1.94 -2.70 10.17
C LEU A 28 -1.51 -1.74 9.07
N SER A 29 -1.16 -2.20 7.87
CA SER A 29 -0.67 -1.32 6.80
C SER A 29 -1.69 -0.27 6.35
N GLY A 30 -2.98 -0.47 6.65
CA GLY A 30 -4.02 0.54 6.51
C GLY A 30 -3.75 1.77 7.37
N ALA A 31 -3.40 1.63 8.66
CA ALA A 31 -3.27 2.78 9.57
C ALA A 31 -1.85 3.06 10.09
N TYR A 32 -0.93 2.09 9.98
CA TYR A 32 0.38 2.13 10.59
C TYR A 32 1.50 1.66 9.65
N ASP A 33 2.69 2.21 9.84
CA ASP A 33 3.90 1.79 9.14
C ASP A 33 4.64 0.72 9.97
N VAL A 34 4.58 -0.55 9.53
CA VAL A 34 5.15 -1.70 10.26
C VAL A 34 6.60 -1.94 9.81
N LYS A 35 7.56 -1.79 10.72
CA LYS A 35 9.01 -1.90 10.46
C LYS A 35 9.66 -2.99 11.29
N LEU A 36 10.67 -3.64 10.71
CA LEU A 36 11.61 -4.44 11.49
C LEU A 36 12.59 -3.50 12.20
N ALA A 37 12.81 -3.75 13.48
CA ALA A 37 13.74 -3.01 14.34
C ALA A 37 14.77 -3.98 14.92
N ASN A 38 16.04 -3.83 14.58
CA ASN A 38 17.12 -4.62 15.18
C ASN A 38 17.63 -3.94 16.46
N ALA A 39 18.49 -4.64 17.20
CA ALA A 39 19.09 -4.10 18.42
C ALA A 39 19.79 -2.74 18.18
N GLN A 40 20.53 -2.60 17.07
CA GLN A 40 21.22 -1.35 16.74
C GLN A 40 20.25 -0.17 16.57
N LEU A 41 19.11 -0.38 15.88
CA LEU A 41 18.08 0.64 15.70
C LEU A 41 17.49 1.04 17.06
N LEU A 42 17.07 0.07 17.88
CA LEU A 42 16.47 0.39 19.18
C LEU A 42 17.47 1.07 20.12
N ASN A 43 18.76 0.71 20.06
CA ASN A 43 19.79 1.24 20.96
C ASN A 43 20.27 2.65 20.60
N HIS A 44 20.20 3.03 19.31
CA HIS A 44 20.86 4.25 18.84
C HIS A 44 19.92 5.28 18.18
N GLN A 45 18.70 4.91 17.80
CA GLN A 45 17.78 5.80 17.10
C GLN A 45 16.64 6.31 18.01
N PRO A 46 16.15 7.56 17.82
CA PRO A 46 15.02 8.11 18.57
C PRO A 46 13.69 7.56 18.03
N TRP A 47 13.34 6.34 18.44
CA TRP A 47 12.09 5.68 18.04
C TRP A 47 10.83 6.00 18.88
N PRO A 48 10.90 6.36 20.19
CA PRO A 48 9.70 6.49 21.02
C PRO A 48 8.65 7.50 20.55
N GLU A 49 9.06 8.62 19.95
CA GLU A 49 8.17 9.75 19.59
C GLU A 49 7.20 9.42 18.45
N HIS A 50 7.56 8.48 17.58
CA HIS A 50 6.77 8.13 16.40
C HIS A 50 6.30 6.67 16.43
N THR A 51 6.39 5.99 17.57
CA THR A 51 6.00 4.59 17.72
C THR A 51 4.66 4.49 18.43
N SER A 52 3.74 3.72 17.86
CA SER A 52 2.44 3.38 18.46
C SER A 52 2.44 2.02 19.15
N LEU A 53 3.30 1.10 18.71
CA LEU A 53 3.37 -0.25 19.25
C LEU A 53 4.78 -0.81 19.04
N ILE A 54 5.36 -1.41 20.08
CA ILE A 54 6.56 -2.23 19.97
C ILE A 54 6.20 -3.70 20.19
N VAL A 55 6.68 -4.57 19.31
CA VAL A 55 6.32 -5.98 19.26
C VAL A 55 7.57 -6.84 19.39
N PHE A 56 7.59 -7.72 20.39
CA PHE A 56 8.67 -8.67 20.60
C PHE A 56 8.18 -10.09 20.25
N PRO A 57 8.67 -10.70 19.17
CA PRO A 57 8.29 -12.04 18.75
C PRO A 57 8.86 -13.12 19.67
N SER A 58 8.37 -14.36 19.49
CA SER A 58 8.97 -15.54 20.10
C SER A 58 10.22 -15.97 19.30
N ILE A 59 11.38 -15.51 19.73
CA ILE A 59 12.71 -15.80 19.16
C ILE A 59 13.63 -16.43 20.22
N ASP A 60 14.86 -16.81 19.87
CA ASP A 60 15.82 -17.32 20.85
C ASP A 60 16.00 -16.30 21.99
N PRO A 61 15.88 -16.68 23.28
CA PRO A 61 16.01 -15.75 24.41
C PRO A 61 17.30 -14.92 24.39
N SER A 62 18.41 -15.49 23.90
CA SER A 62 19.69 -14.77 23.78
C SER A 62 19.63 -13.59 22.79
N GLU A 63 18.69 -13.61 21.84
CA GLU A 63 18.48 -12.49 20.92
C GLU A 63 17.88 -11.26 21.61
N HIS A 64 17.29 -11.40 22.79
CA HIS A 64 16.82 -10.24 23.57
C HIS A 64 17.98 -9.54 24.31
N ASP A 65 19.10 -10.22 24.54
CA ASP A 65 20.23 -9.66 25.30
C ASP A 65 20.90 -8.48 24.61
N GLY A 66 20.78 -8.32 23.28
CA GLY A 66 21.34 -7.16 22.58
C GLY A 66 20.56 -5.86 22.74
N VAL A 67 19.37 -5.88 23.34
CA VAL A 67 18.72 -4.66 23.83
C VAL A 67 19.46 -4.23 25.09
N VAL A 68 20.28 -3.18 25.02
CA VAL A 68 21.14 -2.78 26.15
C VAL A 68 20.33 -2.11 27.27
N GLU A 69 20.89 -2.04 28.48
CA GLU A 69 20.24 -1.52 29.69
C GLU A 69 19.56 -0.16 29.51
N ASN A 70 20.24 0.79 28.83
CA ASN A 70 19.65 2.11 28.56
C ASN A 70 18.39 2.02 27.68
N THR A 71 18.40 1.11 26.71
CA THR A 71 17.26 0.87 25.82
C THR A 71 16.13 0.18 26.56
N ARG A 72 16.42 -0.77 27.44
CA ARG A 72 15.43 -1.42 28.31
C ARG A 72 14.74 -0.37 29.20
N GLY A 73 15.52 0.51 29.83
CA GLY A 73 15.00 1.64 30.59
C GLY A 73 14.16 2.62 29.75
N THR A 74 14.52 2.80 28.48
CA THR A 74 13.75 3.63 27.53
C THR A 74 12.41 2.98 27.18
N ILE A 75 12.39 1.68 26.87
CA ILE A 75 11.17 0.91 26.63
C ILE A 75 10.26 0.99 27.86
N ARG A 76 10.81 0.71 29.05
CA ARG A 76 10.07 0.77 30.32
C ARG A 76 9.44 2.15 30.57
N ARG A 77 10.21 3.23 30.36
CA ARG A 77 9.71 4.61 30.52
C ARG A 77 8.67 4.98 29.47
N TRP A 78 8.85 4.53 28.23
CA TRP A 78 7.90 4.80 27.14
C TRP A 78 6.58 4.08 27.38
N VAL A 79 6.62 2.79 27.73
CA VAL A 79 5.44 2.04 28.16
C VAL A 79 4.79 2.74 29.35
N GLY A 80 5.56 3.10 30.38
CA GLY A 80 5.11 3.86 31.55
C GLY A 80 4.48 5.25 31.29
N ARG A 81 4.52 5.74 30.05
CA ARG A 81 3.86 6.99 29.61
C ARG A 81 2.72 6.75 28.62
N GLY A 82 2.23 5.52 28.53
CA GLY A 82 1.14 5.10 27.63
C GLY A 82 1.59 4.52 26.29
N GLY A 83 2.87 4.20 26.14
CA GLY A 83 3.36 3.37 25.05
C GLY A 83 2.85 1.93 25.15
N ARG A 84 2.63 1.30 23.99
CA ARG A 84 2.05 -0.05 23.91
C ARG A 84 3.13 -1.08 23.58
N TYR A 85 3.19 -2.13 24.39
CA TYR A 85 4.04 -3.29 24.16
C TYR A 85 3.16 -4.47 23.73
N LEU A 86 3.73 -5.38 22.92
CA LEU A 86 3.16 -6.68 22.61
C LEU A 86 4.29 -7.72 22.60
N GLY A 87 4.40 -8.52 23.65
CA GLY A 87 5.32 -9.64 23.71
C GLY A 87 4.63 -10.94 23.31
N LEU A 88 5.33 -11.83 22.60
CA LEU A 88 4.87 -13.16 22.21
C LEU A 88 5.90 -14.21 22.63
N GLY A 89 5.47 -15.28 23.30
CA GLY A 89 6.35 -16.38 23.71
C GLY A 89 7.55 -15.88 24.54
N THR A 90 8.77 -16.02 24.02
CA THR A 90 9.98 -15.50 24.69
C THR A 90 10.00 -13.99 24.85
N GLY A 91 9.40 -13.23 23.91
CA GLY A 91 9.22 -11.79 24.05
C GLY A 91 8.27 -11.40 25.18
N ALA A 92 7.28 -12.25 25.50
CA ALA A 92 6.44 -12.03 26.68
C ALA A 92 7.21 -12.32 27.98
N ARG A 93 8.00 -13.41 28.01
CA ARG A 93 8.89 -13.72 29.15
C ARG A 93 9.93 -12.63 29.38
N PHE A 94 10.49 -12.05 28.32
CA PHE A 94 11.45 -10.96 28.42
C PHE A 94 10.86 -9.76 29.17
N ALA A 95 9.57 -9.46 28.98
CA ALA A 95 8.90 -8.39 29.69
C ALA A 95 8.71 -8.63 31.19
N GLU A 96 8.63 -9.90 31.60
CA GLU A 96 8.55 -10.34 33.00
C GLU A 96 9.90 -10.28 33.71
N THR A 97 11.00 -10.44 32.98
CA THR A 97 12.34 -10.42 33.61
C THR A 97 12.65 -9.07 34.27
N ASP A 98 13.44 -9.11 35.35
CA ASP A 98 14.00 -7.91 36.00
C ASP A 98 14.78 -7.01 35.01
N GLN A 99 15.22 -7.55 33.87
CA GLN A 99 15.92 -6.80 32.84
C GLN A 99 15.03 -5.78 32.13
N LEU A 100 13.77 -6.12 31.82
CA LEU A 100 12.82 -5.17 31.20
C LEU A 100 11.82 -4.63 32.22
N GLY A 101 11.40 -5.44 33.19
CA GLY A 101 10.70 -5.04 34.41
C GLY A 101 9.38 -4.30 34.15
N LEU A 102 8.61 -4.71 33.14
CA LEU A 102 7.35 -4.04 32.81
C LEU A 102 6.23 -4.36 33.81
N PHE A 103 6.37 -5.46 34.55
CA PHE A 103 5.44 -5.87 35.60
C PHE A 103 5.61 -5.08 36.90
N ASP A 104 6.77 -4.44 37.11
CA ASP A 104 7.09 -3.62 38.29
C ASP A 104 6.86 -2.12 38.07
N LEU A 105 6.04 -1.75 37.09
CA LEU A 105 5.73 -0.35 36.79
C LEU A 105 4.66 0.19 37.74
N THR A 106 5.05 1.13 38.63
CA THR A 106 4.12 1.95 39.43
C THR A 106 3.79 3.24 38.67
N TRP A 107 2.50 3.49 38.44
CA TRP A 107 2.03 4.61 37.62
C TRP A 107 1.72 5.81 38.51
N SER A 108 2.31 6.97 38.23
CA SER A 108 1.94 8.21 38.93
C SER A 108 0.69 8.81 38.29
N PRO A 109 -0.44 8.97 39.02
CA PRO A 109 -1.65 9.52 38.45
C PRO A 109 -1.47 11.02 38.13
N VAL A 110 -1.85 11.41 36.91
CA VAL A 110 -2.02 12.82 36.52
C VAL A 110 -3.44 13.25 36.89
N PRO A 111 -3.65 14.35 37.63
CA PRO A 111 -4.97 14.73 38.11
C PRO A 111 -5.86 15.29 36.99
N SER A 112 -7.10 14.80 36.88
CA SER A 112 -8.14 15.31 35.96
C SER A 112 -9.34 15.90 36.74
N PRO A 113 -10.10 16.86 36.16
CA PRO A 113 -11.11 17.65 36.89
C PRO A 113 -12.47 16.95 36.99
N THR A 114 -13.15 17.18 38.12
CA THR A 114 -14.40 16.53 38.56
C THR A 114 -15.68 17.03 37.86
N LEU A 115 -16.62 16.11 37.57
CA LEU A 115 -18.04 16.38 37.30
C LEU A 115 -18.96 15.39 38.05
N PRO A 116 -20.21 15.78 38.42
CA PRO A 116 -20.99 15.14 39.48
C PRO A 116 -22.00 14.07 39.01
N SER A 117 -22.36 13.20 39.96
CA SER A 117 -23.11 11.95 39.84
C SER A 117 -24.65 12.07 39.93
N SER A 118 -25.38 11.20 39.24
CA SER A 118 -26.73 10.77 39.64
C SER A 118 -26.99 9.28 39.30
N GLN A 119 -27.74 8.60 40.18
CA GLN A 119 -28.04 7.16 40.16
C GLN A 119 -29.45 6.87 39.64
N SER A 120 -29.63 5.77 38.90
CA SER A 120 -30.87 4.97 38.92
C SER A 120 -30.62 3.53 38.49
N SER A 121 -31.16 2.59 39.24
CA SER A 121 -31.09 1.13 39.11
C SER A 121 -32.11 0.55 38.13
N GLN A 122 -31.77 -0.50 37.34
CA GLN A 122 -32.70 -1.60 37.00
C GLN A 122 -32.06 -2.85 36.32
N SER A 123 -32.66 -3.99 36.70
CA SER A 123 -32.65 -5.44 36.32
C SER A 123 -31.94 -6.02 35.08
N TYR A 124 -31.45 -7.26 35.25
CA TYR A 124 -30.78 -8.15 34.28
C TYR A 124 -31.72 -9.12 33.54
N THR A 125 -31.33 -9.57 32.33
CA THR A 125 -31.87 -10.76 31.64
C THR A 125 -30.74 -11.56 30.98
N GLU A 126 -30.81 -12.89 31.05
CA GLU A 126 -29.80 -13.85 30.57
C GLU A 126 -30.07 -14.25 29.11
N VAL A 127 -29.03 -14.37 28.27
CA VAL A 127 -29.15 -14.82 26.87
C VAL A 127 -28.34 -16.10 26.67
N VAL A 128 -29.01 -17.17 26.23
CA VAL A 128 -28.44 -18.48 25.89
C VAL A 128 -28.49 -18.67 24.37
N PHE A 129 -27.39 -19.13 23.76
CA PHE A 129 -27.30 -19.41 22.32
C PHE A 129 -27.28 -20.93 22.01
N PRO A 130 -27.78 -21.35 20.83
CA PRO A 130 -28.13 -22.74 20.54
C PRO A 130 -26.94 -23.59 20.10
N ARG A 131 -26.94 -24.86 20.53
CA ARG A 131 -25.98 -25.90 20.10
C ARG A 131 -26.36 -26.40 18.70
N GLN A 132 -25.42 -26.36 17.75
CA GLN A 132 -25.47 -27.24 16.58
C GLN A 132 -24.80 -28.58 16.90
N THR A 133 -25.44 -29.63 16.37
CA THR A 133 -25.30 -31.05 16.65
C THR A 133 -24.00 -31.68 16.14
N GLU A 134 -23.66 -32.78 16.81
CA GLU A 134 -22.47 -33.62 16.77
C GLU A 134 -22.05 -34.16 15.39
N GLN A 135 -20.74 -34.10 15.10
CA GLN A 135 -19.91 -35.22 14.61
C GLN A 135 -18.47 -35.05 15.16
N THR A 136 -17.87 -36.12 15.71
CA THR A 136 -16.51 -36.21 16.29
C THR A 136 -15.76 -37.42 15.69
N PRO A 137 -14.42 -37.60 15.86
CA PRO A 137 -13.35 -36.61 16.06
C PRO A 137 -12.07 -36.91 15.23
N THR A 138 -11.29 -35.88 14.88
CA THR A 138 -9.82 -35.97 14.94
C THR A 138 -9.33 -34.79 15.76
N SER A 139 -8.57 -35.11 16.81
CA SER A 139 -8.20 -34.21 17.90
C SER A 139 -7.18 -33.17 17.44
N SER A 140 -7.64 -31.96 17.11
CA SER A 140 -6.84 -30.76 17.27
C SER A 140 -6.83 -30.37 18.76
N PRO A 141 -5.68 -29.92 19.32
CA PRO A 141 -5.62 -29.47 20.70
C PRO A 141 -6.53 -28.25 20.86
N LYS A 142 -7.61 -28.40 21.62
CA LYS A 142 -8.50 -27.29 21.96
C LYS A 142 -7.84 -26.48 23.07
N LEU A 143 -7.34 -25.29 22.72
CA LEU A 143 -6.98 -24.28 23.70
C LEU A 143 -8.27 -23.82 24.38
N LEU A 144 -8.44 -24.11 25.67
CA LEU A 144 -9.57 -23.63 26.45
C LEU A 144 -9.18 -22.26 27.01
N ILE A 145 -9.76 -21.20 26.43
CA ILE A 145 -9.60 -19.83 26.92
C ILE A 145 -10.84 -19.52 27.76
N GLU A 146 -10.67 -19.45 29.08
CA GLU A 146 -11.72 -18.92 29.96
C GLU A 146 -11.61 -17.40 29.98
N ILE A 147 -12.54 -16.74 29.29
CA ILE A 147 -12.66 -15.28 29.27
C ILE A 147 -13.72 -14.91 30.32
N GLY A 148 -13.29 -14.33 31.43
CA GLY A 148 -14.23 -13.68 32.36
C GLY A 148 -14.90 -12.50 31.66
N LYS A 149 -16.23 -12.36 31.78
CA LYS A 149 -16.91 -11.15 31.29
C LYS A 149 -16.29 -9.92 31.98
N PRO A 150 -15.88 -8.88 31.24
CA PRO A 150 -15.53 -7.61 31.86
C PRO A 150 -16.82 -7.04 32.46
N THR A 151 -16.80 -6.72 33.75
CA THR A 151 -17.88 -6.02 34.46
C THR A 151 -17.96 -4.58 33.96
N PHE A 152 -18.45 -4.39 32.73
CA PHE A 152 -18.94 -3.12 32.25
C PHE A 152 -20.36 -2.94 32.75
N GLU A 153 -20.48 -2.51 34.00
CA GLU A 153 -21.41 -1.48 34.47
C GLU A 153 -21.49 -1.50 36.02
N THR A 154 -21.40 -0.29 36.59
CA THR A 154 -21.60 0.08 38.00
C THR A 154 -20.45 -0.21 39.00
N ASN A 155 -19.76 0.89 39.36
CA ASN A 155 -19.18 1.17 40.68
C ASN A 155 -18.49 0.02 41.45
N VAL A 156 -17.61 -0.74 40.79
CA VAL A 156 -16.53 -1.40 41.53
C VAL A 156 -15.38 -0.41 41.62
N ARG A 157 -15.20 0.19 42.80
CA ARG A 157 -13.90 0.75 43.18
C ARG A 157 -12.92 -0.42 43.19
N VAL A 158 -12.26 -0.67 42.05
CA VAL A 158 -11.01 -1.43 42.05
C VAL A 158 -10.11 -0.63 42.98
N LYS A 159 -9.66 -1.26 44.07
CA LYS A 159 -8.72 -0.60 44.97
C LYS A 159 -7.51 -0.20 44.13
N ASP A 160 -7.17 1.08 44.20
CA ASP A 160 -5.96 1.65 43.60
C ASP A 160 -4.79 0.70 43.96
N ASP A 161 -4.06 0.23 42.93
CA ASP A 161 -2.87 -0.65 42.97
C ASP A 161 -3.01 -2.17 42.71
N GLN A 162 -4.12 -2.73 42.22
CA GLN A 162 -4.13 -4.15 41.82
C GLN A 162 -4.09 -4.44 40.30
N LEU A 163 -3.05 -5.17 39.92
CA LEU A 163 -2.82 -5.81 38.62
C LEU A 163 -3.96 -6.81 38.33
N SER A 164 -4.73 -6.63 37.25
CA SER A 164 -5.82 -7.56 36.89
C SER A 164 -5.37 -8.48 35.75
N VAL A 165 -5.21 -9.78 36.05
CA VAL A 165 -5.03 -10.83 35.05
C VAL A 165 -6.41 -11.20 34.51
N TRP A 166 -6.63 -11.07 33.20
CA TRP A 166 -7.96 -11.22 32.59
C TRP A 166 -8.13 -12.47 31.73
N ALA A 167 -7.05 -13.20 31.46
CA ALA A 167 -7.12 -14.48 30.77
C ALA A 167 -6.01 -15.43 31.25
N HIS A 168 -6.38 -16.69 31.47
CA HIS A 168 -5.46 -17.81 31.68
C HIS A 168 -5.62 -18.81 30.55
N TYR A 169 -4.54 -19.49 30.16
CA TYR A 169 -4.66 -20.70 29.35
C TYR A 169 -3.74 -21.79 29.89
N GLN A 170 -4.18 -23.04 29.79
CA GLN A 170 -3.38 -24.22 30.10
C GLN A 170 -2.90 -24.86 28.80
N SER A 171 -1.59 -25.08 28.70
CA SER A 171 -1.00 -25.94 27.66
C SER A 171 -1.16 -27.40 28.10
N ASN A 172 -1.58 -28.27 27.17
CA ASN A 172 -1.71 -29.72 27.41
C ASN A 172 -0.36 -30.39 27.78
N ASP A 173 0.76 -29.75 27.45
CA ASP A 173 2.08 -30.40 27.56
C ASP A 173 2.78 -30.17 28.91
N ASN A 174 2.38 -29.16 29.72
CA ASN A 174 3.19 -28.74 30.88
C ASN A 174 2.43 -28.47 32.19
N HIS A 175 1.09 -28.60 32.26
CA HIS A 175 0.29 -28.37 33.49
C HIS A 175 0.60 -27.06 34.26
N HIS A 176 1.23 -26.08 33.62
CA HIS A 176 1.52 -24.77 34.19
C HIS A 176 0.49 -23.75 33.68
N ASP A 177 -0.07 -22.96 34.59
CA ASP A 177 -0.95 -21.85 34.23
C ASP A 177 -0.12 -20.76 33.55
N HIS A 178 -0.53 -20.37 32.34
CA HIS A 178 0.11 -19.29 31.60
C HIS A 178 -0.81 -18.05 31.58
N ILE A 179 -0.23 -16.88 31.87
CA ILE A 179 -0.94 -15.59 31.91
C ILE A 179 -1.14 -15.08 30.48
N ALA A 180 -2.39 -14.95 30.04
CA ALA A 180 -2.74 -14.49 28.68
C ALA A 180 -3.06 -12.98 28.60
N GLY A 181 -2.93 -12.21 29.69
CA GLY A 181 -2.97 -10.75 29.62
C GLY A 181 -3.12 -10.05 30.97
N VAL A 182 -2.52 -8.86 31.08
CA VAL A 182 -2.61 -7.95 32.22
C VAL A 182 -3.14 -6.60 31.73
N TRP A 183 -4.15 -6.04 32.39
CA TRP A 183 -4.68 -4.68 32.14
C TRP A 183 -4.64 -3.87 33.45
N THR A 184 -4.36 -2.56 33.38
CA THR A 184 -4.66 -1.61 34.48
C THR A 184 -5.52 -0.44 33.98
N ALA A 185 -6.47 0.01 34.81
CA ALA A 185 -7.66 0.74 34.41
C ALA A 185 -7.48 2.22 33.99
N TYR A 186 -6.26 2.75 33.93
CA TYR A 186 -6.04 4.16 33.59
C TYR A 186 -5.58 4.33 32.13
N GLN A 187 -6.52 4.36 31.17
CA GLN A 187 -6.43 4.92 29.79
C GLN A 187 -5.07 4.97 29.04
N MET A 188 -4.11 4.08 29.34
CA MET A 188 -2.74 4.07 28.84
C MET A 188 -2.20 2.65 29.00
N GLY A 189 -2.46 1.80 27.99
CA GLY A 189 -2.39 0.34 28.12
C GLY A 189 -1.07 -0.31 27.72
N TYR A 190 -0.64 -1.29 28.52
CA TYR A 190 0.36 -2.31 28.23
C TYR A 190 -0.35 -3.65 27.96
N LEU A 191 0.14 -4.48 27.01
CA LEU A 191 -0.35 -5.85 26.79
C LEU A 191 0.82 -6.82 26.61
N ALA A 192 0.83 -7.90 27.40
CA ALA A 192 1.72 -9.04 27.16
C ALA A 192 0.90 -10.29 26.88
N LEU A 193 1.19 -10.97 25.78
CA LEU A 193 0.56 -12.24 25.40
C LEU A 193 1.57 -13.38 25.53
N VAL A 194 1.46 -14.17 26.59
CA VAL A 194 2.27 -15.38 26.71
C VAL A 194 1.65 -16.46 25.83
N GLY A 195 2.42 -17.02 24.89
CA GLY A 195 2.14 -18.30 24.24
C GLY A 195 1.01 -18.40 23.21
N PHE A 196 0.79 -17.37 22.39
CA PHE A 196 -0.15 -17.44 21.26
C PHE A 196 0.56 -17.62 19.92
N ASP A 197 0.19 -18.65 19.16
CA ASP A 197 0.67 -18.84 17.79
C ASP A 197 -0.15 -17.97 16.82
N LEU A 198 0.41 -16.82 16.44
CA LEU A 198 -0.23 -15.86 15.54
C LEU A 198 -0.32 -16.33 14.09
N SER A 199 0.33 -17.45 13.73
CA SER A 199 0.29 -17.97 12.36
C SER A 199 -1.06 -18.61 11.98
N LEU A 200 -1.95 -18.86 12.96
CA LEU A 200 -3.16 -19.65 12.77
C LEU A 200 -4.50 -18.88 12.86
N ALA A 201 -4.52 -17.59 13.23
CA ALA A 201 -5.78 -16.82 13.33
C ALA A 201 -5.58 -15.28 13.26
N PRO A 202 -5.49 -14.67 12.05
CA PRO A 202 -5.33 -13.21 11.89
C PRO A 202 -6.50 -12.39 12.47
N GLU A 203 -7.70 -12.96 12.55
CA GLU A 203 -8.88 -12.34 13.15
C GLU A 203 -8.71 -12.12 14.66
N ARG A 204 -8.07 -13.07 15.36
CA ARG A 204 -7.76 -12.95 16.79
C ARG A 204 -6.71 -11.90 17.06
N LEU A 205 -5.71 -11.81 16.19
CA LEU A 205 -4.69 -10.77 16.28
C LEU A 205 -5.31 -9.37 16.09
N MET A 206 -6.28 -9.19 15.19
CA MET A 206 -7.01 -7.92 15.08
C MET A 206 -7.80 -7.58 16.34
N GLU A 207 -8.51 -8.54 16.92
CA GLU A 207 -9.25 -8.35 18.18
C GLU A 207 -8.30 -7.87 19.29
N ILE A 208 -7.15 -8.54 19.43
CA ILE A 208 -6.07 -8.16 20.34
C ILE A 208 -5.54 -6.74 20.07
N LEU A 209 -5.23 -6.43 18.81
CA LEU A 209 -4.68 -5.13 18.41
C LEU A 209 -5.70 -4.00 18.66
N SER A 210 -6.99 -4.29 18.51
CA SER A 210 -8.08 -3.34 18.82
C SER A 210 -8.19 -3.10 20.32
N LEU A 211 -8.05 -4.16 21.13
CA LEU A 211 -8.12 -4.08 22.58
C LEU A 211 -6.98 -3.25 23.17
N ILE A 212 -5.80 -3.25 22.55
CA ILE A 212 -4.68 -2.37 22.94
C ILE A 212 -4.81 -0.94 22.38
N GLY A 213 -5.94 -0.62 21.75
CA GLY A 213 -6.28 0.72 21.28
C GLY A 213 -5.62 1.11 19.96
N LEU A 214 -5.19 0.15 19.12
CA LEU A 214 -4.90 0.46 17.72
C LEU A 214 -6.21 0.59 16.93
N GLU A 215 -6.27 1.59 16.06
CA GLU A 215 -7.44 1.94 15.25
C GLU A 215 -7.14 1.71 13.76
N GLY A 216 -8.17 1.58 12.92
CA GLY A 216 -7.99 1.39 11.48
C GLY A 216 -7.40 0.02 11.10
N LEU A 217 -7.70 -1.01 11.91
CA LEU A 217 -7.33 -2.39 11.63
C LEU A 217 -8.18 -2.92 10.48
N SER A 218 -7.52 -3.43 9.43
CA SER A 218 -8.20 -4.12 8.34
C SER A 218 -7.31 -5.26 7.86
N ILE A 219 -7.89 -6.45 7.65
CA ILE A 219 -7.15 -7.50 6.94
C ILE A 219 -7.03 -7.03 5.49
N SER A 220 -5.80 -6.85 4.99
CA SER A 220 -5.57 -6.92 3.54
C SER A 220 -6.09 -8.28 3.08
N GLU A 221 -7.27 -8.30 2.47
CA GLU A 221 -8.08 -9.50 2.26
C GLU A 221 -7.27 -10.72 1.79
N ASN A 222 -7.66 -11.88 2.32
CA ASN A 222 -7.08 -13.21 2.19
C ASN A 222 -6.13 -13.39 0.98
N PRO A 223 -4.82 -13.68 1.18
CA PRO A 223 -3.90 -13.99 0.09
C PRO A 223 -4.31 -15.25 -0.70
N ASN A 224 -5.27 -16.05 -0.18
CA ASN A 224 -5.87 -17.18 -0.87
C ASN A 224 -7.10 -16.82 -1.71
N THR A 225 -7.49 -15.54 -1.83
CA THR A 225 -8.50 -15.15 -2.82
C THR A 225 -7.94 -15.46 -4.20
N LYS A 226 -8.49 -16.49 -4.84
CA LYS A 226 -8.10 -16.90 -6.18
C LYS A 226 -8.34 -15.74 -7.16
N PRO A 227 -7.44 -15.53 -8.14
CA PRO A 227 -7.69 -14.58 -9.21
C PRO A 227 -9.02 -14.87 -9.92
N SER A 228 -9.74 -13.81 -10.29
CA SER A 228 -10.96 -13.91 -11.10
C SER A 228 -10.63 -14.21 -12.55
N ALA A 229 -11.63 -14.64 -13.31
CA ALA A 229 -11.51 -14.76 -14.76
C ALA A 229 -11.03 -13.46 -15.41
N LEU A 230 -10.19 -13.60 -16.43
CA LEU A 230 -9.68 -12.52 -17.25
C LEU A 230 -10.56 -12.35 -18.49
N TYR A 231 -10.84 -11.10 -18.85
CA TYR A 231 -11.60 -10.72 -20.03
C TYR A 231 -10.73 -9.81 -20.89
N LEU A 232 -10.29 -10.31 -22.04
CA LEU A 232 -9.61 -9.50 -23.05
C LEU A 232 -10.66 -8.85 -23.94
N VAL A 233 -10.99 -7.60 -23.65
CA VAL A 233 -12.05 -6.81 -24.30
C VAL A 233 -11.43 -5.74 -25.19
N SER A 234 -12.04 -5.42 -26.33
CA SER A 234 -11.56 -4.31 -27.16
C SER A 234 -12.67 -3.43 -27.69
N SER A 235 -12.26 -2.26 -28.18
CA SER A 235 -13.17 -1.29 -28.79
C SER A 235 -13.83 -1.87 -30.05
N PRO A 236 -15.16 -1.72 -30.20
CA PRO A 236 -15.92 -2.22 -31.35
C PRO A 236 -15.57 -1.54 -32.68
N SER A 237 -14.86 -0.41 -32.63
CA SER A 237 -14.71 0.53 -33.75
C SER A 237 -13.53 0.25 -34.68
N SER A 238 -12.67 -0.75 -34.39
CA SER A 238 -11.41 -0.94 -35.10
C SER A 238 -11.34 -2.30 -35.84
N PRO A 239 -11.29 -2.32 -37.19
CA PRO A 239 -11.11 -3.54 -37.98
C PRO A 239 -9.82 -4.31 -37.62
N SER A 240 -8.79 -3.60 -37.18
CA SER A 240 -7.51 -4.18 -36.72
C SER A 240 -7.69 -5.04 -35.47
N THR A 241 -8.66 -4.71 -34.61
CA THR A 241 -8.97 -5.44 -33.38
C THR A 241 -9.38 -6.87 -33.69
N GLN A 242 -10.30 -7.10 -34.64
CA GLN A 242 -10.70 -8.47 -34.99
C GLN A 242 -9.54 -9.31 -35.54
N ALA A 243 -8.62 -8.70 -36.29
CA ALA A 243 -7.44 -9.39 -36.79
C ALA A 243 -6.48 -9.76 -35.64
N ILE A 244 -6.31 -8.89 -34.66
CA ILE A 244 -5.53 -9.17 -33.44
C ILE A 244 -6.16 -10.34 -32.67
N TYR A 245 -7.47 -10.33 -32.44
CA TYR A 245 -8.15 -11.44 -31.76
C TYR A 245 -7.99 -12.76 -32.50
N ARG A 246 -8.17 -12.78 -33.83
CA ARG A 246 -7.95 -13.99 -34.62
C ARG A 246 -6.51 -14.48 -34.48
N SER A 247 -5.54 -13.58 -34.54
CA SER A 247 -4.13 -13.95 -34.35
C SER A 247 -3.83 -14.46 -32.94
N ILE A 248 -4.45 -13.91 -31.90
CA ILE A 248 -4.29 -14.40 -30.51
C ILE A 248 -4.94 -15.77 -30.40
N LEU A 249 -6.17 -15.92 -30.90
CA LEU A 249 -6.91 -17.18 -30.90
C LEU A 249 -6.12 -18.27 -31.64
N GLU A 250 -5.70 -18.04 -32.88
CA GLU A 250 -4.89 -18.99 -33.66
C GLU A 250 -3.61 -19.40 -32.94
N ARG A 251 -2.93 -18.46 -32.26
CA ARG A 251 -1.68 -18.75 -31.53
C ARG A 251 -1.91 -19.46 -30.19
N CYS A 252 -3.06 -19.25 -29.55
CA CYS A 252 -3.41 -19.88 -28.29
C CYS A 252 -4.11 -21.23 -28.46
N THR A 253 -4.94 -21.38 -29.49
CA THR A 253 -5.89 -22.49 -29.65
C THR A 253 -5.68 -23.29 -30.94
N GLY A 254 -4.75 -22.90 -31.82
CA GLY A 254 -4.55 -23.61 -33.10
C GLY A 254 -5.79 -23.60 -34.02
N GLY A 255 -6.81 -22.78 -33.72
CA GLY A 255 -8.08 -22.71 -34.44
C GLY A 255 -9.23 -23.52 -33.81
N GLU A 256 -9.05 -24.18 -32.67
CA GLU A 256 -10.13 -24.86 -31.93
C GLU A 256 -10.77 -23.94 -30.86
N GLN A 257 -11.93 -24.33 -30.32
CA GLN A 257 -12.78 -23.49 -29.43
C GLN A 257 -12.23 -23.31 -28.00
N GLU A 258 -11.44 -24.25 -27.47
CA GLU A 258 -10.91 -24.20 -26.09
C GLU A 258 -9.54 -24.86 -25.98
N HIS A 259 -8.55 -24.17 -25.38
CA HIS A 259 -7.20 -24.73 -25.15
C HIS A 259 -6.53 -24.18 -23.89
N VAL A 260 -5.55 -24.95 -23.39
CA VAL A 260 -4.68 -24.57 -22.28
C VAL A 260 -3.40 -23.93 -22.83
N PHE A 261 -3.09 -22.75 -22.30
CA PHE A 261 -1.93 -21.92 -22.64
C PHE A 261 -1.07 -21.72 -21.39
N GLU A 262 0.09 -22.36 -21.34
CA GLU A 262 1.04 -22.25 -20.21
C GLU A 262 2.02 -21.09 -20.43
N ASP A 263 2.15 -20.21 -19.45
CA ASP A 263 3.17 -19.16 -19.40
C ASP A 263 4.08 -19.33 -18.17
N ALA A 264 5.01 -18.40 -17.94
CA ALA A 264 6.03 -18.55 -16.92
C ALA A 264 5.49 -18.47 -15.48
N LEU A 265 4.37 -17.76 -15.25
CA LEU A 265 3.76 -17.63 -13.93
C LEU A 265 2.41 -18.34 -13.84
N ASP A 266 1.57 -18.17 -14.85
CA ASP A 266 0.20 -18.65 -14.86
C ASP A 266 -0.06 -19.61 -16.03
N THR A 267 -0.96 -20.56 -15.80
CA THR A 267 -1.55 -21.40 -16.86
C THR A 267 -2.96 -20.91 -17.14
N PHE A 268 -3.25 -20.61 -18.39
CA PHE A 268 -4.52 -20.03 -18.81
C PHE A 268 -5.37 -21.07 -19.55
N THR A 269 -6.67 -21.06 -19.32
CA THR A 269 -7.63 -21.75 -20.20
C THR A 269 -8.33 -20.70 -21.03
N VAL A 270 -8.14 -20.76 -22.34
CA VAL A 270 -8.59 -19.72 -23.28
C VAL A 270 -9.95 -20.08 -23.87
N PHE A 271 -10.88 -19.13 -23.79
CA PHE A 271 -12.25 -19.28 -24.29
C PHE A 271 -12.53 -18.28 -25.41
N SER A 272 -13.06 -18.77 -26.53
CA SER A 272 -13.53 -17.92 -27.64
C SER A 272 -15.04 -17.64 -27.61
N GLU A 273 -15.80 -18.36 -26.79
CA GLU A 273 -17.26 -18.23 -26.68
C GLU A 273 -17.71 -17.97 -25.24
N ALA A 274 -18.92 -17.44 -25.10
CA ALA A 274 -19.43 -16.84 -23.86
C ALA A 274 -19.97 -17.82 -22.81
N GLN A 275 -19.72 -19.13 -22.93
CA GLN A 275 -20.11 -20.10 -21.90
C GLN A 275 -18.94 -20.34 -20.94
N PRO A 276 -19.03 -19.95 -19.65
CA PRO A 276 -17.99 -20.25 -18.69
C PRO A 276 -18.04 -21.73 -18.31
N PRO A 277 -17.00 -22.55 -18.56
CA PRO A 277 -16.89 -23.82 -17.88
C PRO A 277 -16.53 -23.59 -16.41
N LEU A 278 -16.79 -24.62 -15.59
CA LEU A 278 -16.37 -24.64 -14.20
C LEU A 278 -14.85 -24.46 -14.14
N PRO A 279 -14.33 -23.46 -13.40
CA PRO A 279 -12.89 -23.27 -13.27
C PRO A 279 -12.29 -24.54 -12.66
N THR A 280 -11.40 -25.19 -13.41
CA THR A 280 -10.51 -26.22 -12.87
C THR A 280 -9.54 -25.55 -11.90
N ASN A 281 -9.19 -26.24 -10.81
CA ASN A 281 -8.46 -25.63 -9.69
C ASN A 281 -7.08 -25.04 -10.05
N ASP A 282 -6.53 -25.39 -11.22
CA ASP A 282 -5.12 -25.18 -11.59
C ASP A 282 -4.91 -24.21 -12.77
N THR A 283 -5.97 -23.62 -13.33
CA THR A 283 -5.89 -22.74 -14.51
C THR A 283 -6.69 -21.46 -14.37
N LEU A 284 -6.21 -20.36 -14.93
CA LEU A 284 -6.88 -19.06 -14.97
C LEU A 284 -7.71 -18.90 -16.26
N PRO A 285 -9.04 -18.71 -16.17
CA PRO A 285 -9.86 -18.48 -17.37
C PRO A 285 -9.47 -17.16 -18.08
N LEU A 286 -9.27 -17.22 -19.39
CA LEU A 286 -9.04 -16.05 -20.25
C LEU A 286 -10.08 -16.03 -21.38
N PHE A 287 -11.06 -15.14 -21.27
CA PHE A 287 -12.10 -14.93 -22.27
C PHE A 287 -11.64 -13.92 -23.31
N LEU A 288 -11.70 -14.30 -24.58
CA LEU A 288 -11.41 -13.42 -25.72
C LEU A 288 -12.71 -12.77 -26.19
N CYS A 289 -12.91 -11.50 -25.83
CA CYS A 289 -14.12 -10.74 -26.12
C CYS A 289 -13.84 -9.67 -27.18
N PRO A 290 -14.11 -9.91 -28.48
CA PRO A 290 -13.80 -8.95 -29.55
C PRO A 290 -14.59 -7.64 -29.45
N ASP A 291 -15.71 -7.66 -28.74
CA ASP A 291 -16.55 -6.52 -28.40
C ASP A 291 -17.02 -6.69 -26.95
N TYR A 292 -17.09 -5.61 -26.18
CA TYR A 292 -17.61 -5.64 -24.81
C TYR A 292 -19.08 -6.08 -24.75
N LYS A 293 -19.83 -5.91 -25.86
CA LYS A 293 -21.20 -6.45 -26.00
C LYS A 293 -21.26 -7.97 -25.99
N ASN A 294 -20.13 -8.64 -26.21
CA ASN A 294 -19.99 -10.10 -26.23
C ASN A 294 -19.46 -10.65 -24.90
N LEU A 295 -19.44 -9.85 -23.83
CA LEU A 295 -19.04 -10.33 -22.51
C LEU A 295 -19.97 -11.48 -22.04
N PRO A 296 -19.40 -12.54 -21.42
CA PRO A 296 -20.18 -13.59 -20.77
C PRO A 296 -21.14 -13.00 -19.74
N GLN A 297 -22.33 -13.60 -19.59
CA GLN A 297 -23.32 -13.17 -18.60
C GLN A 297 -23.29 -14.08 -17.35
N PRO A 298 -23.32 -13.52 -16.13
CA PRO A 298 -23.34 -12.08 -15.85
C PRO A 298 -21.99 -11.43 -16.15
N ALA A 299 -22.02 -10.28 -16.85
CA ALA A 299 -20.81 -9.50 -17.09
C ALA A 299 -20.27 -8.96 -15.76
N PRO A 300 -18.95 -8.70 -15.65
CA PRO A 300 -18.40 -8.00 -14.48
C PRO A 300 -19.17 -6.69 -14.27
N SER A 301 -19.85 -6.59 -13.12
CA SER A 301 -20.97 -5.66 -12.93
C SER A 301 -20.59 -4.21 -12.60
N THR A 302 -19.30 -3.92 -12.56
CA THR A 302 -18.70 -2.74 -11.91
C THR A 302 -18.01 -1.78 -12.86
N PHE A 303 -17.70 -2.21 -14.10
CA PHE A 303 -16.99 -1.39 -15.09
C PHE A 303 -17.94 -0.95 -16.22
N ASP A 304 -18.07 0.35 -16.44
CA ASP A 304 -18.95 0.92 -17.47
C ASP A 304 -18.24 0.95 -18.84
N TRP A 305 -18.34 -0.15 -19.58
CA TRP A 305 -17.71 -0.32 -20.88
C TRP A 305 -18.14 0.72 -21.93
N ASP A 306 -19.43 1.08 -21.96
CA ASP A 306 -19.96 2.09 -22.88
C ASP A 306 -19.36 3.46 -22.56
N ARG A 307 -19.29 3.83 -21.27
CA ARG A 307 -18.68 5.09 -20.86
C ARG A 307 -17.20 5.13 -21.19
N TYR A 308 -16.44 4.06 -20.89
CA TYR A 308 -15.02 3.99 -21.18
C TYR A 308 -14.72 4.13 -22.68
N PHE A 309 -15.31 3.27 -23.51
CA PHE A 309 -15.01 3.24 -24.94
C PHE A 309 -15.58 4.43 -25.72
N SER A 310 -16.61 5.12 -25.20
CA SER A 310 -17.07 6.40 -25.79
C SER A 310 -16.08 7.55 -25.58
N LEU A 311 -15.17 7.45 -24.60
CA LEU A 311 -14.20 8.49 -24.26
C LEU A 311 -12.79 8.22 -24.83
N ILE A 312 -12.48 6.97 -25.18
CA ILE A 312 -11.24 6.64 -25.88
C ILE A 312 -11.36 7.07 -27.35
N GLU A 313 -10.79 8.22 -27.68
CA GLU A 313 -10.75 8.75 -29.05
C GLU A 313 -9.55 8.23 -29.85
N SER A 314 -9.78 7.96 -31.15
CA SER A 314 -8.71 7.82 -32.15
C SER A 314 -8.04 9.19 -32.36
N PRO A 315 -6.69 9.28 -32.42
CA PRO A 315 -5.82 8.31 -33.08
C PRO A 315 -4.94 7.41 -32.17
N SER A 316 -5.03 7.53 -30.85
CA SER A 316 -4.20 6.71 -29.94
C SER A 316 -4.70 5.26 -29.90
N GLN A 317 -3.81 4.29 -30.08
CA GLN A 317 -4.10 2.85 -29.89
C GLN A 317 -3.99 2.42 -28.41
N ILE A 318 -3.56 3.32 -27.51
CA ILE A 318 -3.46 3.01 -26.08
C ILE A 318 -4.86 3.00 -25.47
N GLY A 319 -5.21 1.93 -24.75
CA GLY A 319 -6.52 1.78 -24.12
C GLY A 319 -7.61 1.20 -25.02
N THR A 320 -7.33 0.89 -26.29
CA THR A 320 -8.34 0.27 -27.17
C THR A 320 -8.53 -1.23 -26.93
N THR A 321 -7.60 -1.86 -26.21
CA THR A 321 -7.66 -3.26 -25.78
C THR A 321 -7.40 -3.33 -24.28
N ILE A 322 -8.32 -3.96 -23.56
CA ILE A 322 -8.37 -4.05 -22.10
C ILE A 322 -8.28 -5.51 -21.69
N LEU A 323 -7.40 -5.82 -20.74
CA LEU A 323 -7.37 -7.10 -20.03
C LEU A 323 -7.93 -6.88 -18.62
N TYR A 324 -9.21 -7.19 -18.44
CA TYR A 324 -9.96 -6.91 -17.22
C TYR A 324 -10.08 -8.13 -16.33
N ALA A 325 -9.99 -7.95 -15.01
CA ALA A 325 -10.46 -8.92 -14.01
C ALA A 325 -10.91 -8.19 -12.74
N GLU A 326 -11.88 -8.75 -12.01
CA GLU A 326 -12.29 -8.18 -10.72
C GLU A 326 -11.15 -8.27 -9.70
N THR A 327 -10.54 -9.46 -9.54
CA THR A 327 -9.40 -9.69 -8.65
C THR A 327 -8.22 -10.32 -9.38
N VAL A 328 -7.03 -9.76 -9.20
CA VAL A 328 -5.76 -10.36 -9.64
C VAL A 328 -4.72 -10.28 -8.52
N THR A 329 -3.59 -10.99 -8.65
CA THR A 329 -2.44 -10.78 -7.75
C THR A 329 -1.85 -9.39 -7.95
N SER A 330 -1.48 -9.05 -9.19
CA SER A 330 -1.14 -7.70 -9.62
C SER A 330 -1.27 -7.55 -11.14
N THR A 331 -1.87 -6.45 -11.60
CA THR A 331 -1.91 -6.05 -13.03
C THR A 331 -0.51 -5.93 -13.63
N GLN A 332 0.45 -5.44 -12.85
CA GLN A 332 1.85 -5.31 -13.25
C GLN A 332 2.48 -6.69 -13.45
N THR A 333 2.36 -7.56 -12.45
CA THR A 333 2.92 -8.92 -12.50
C THR A 333 2.30 -9.74 -13.63
N LEU A 334 0.99 -9.62 -13.86
CA LEU A 334 0.28 -10.32 -14.91
C LEU A 334 0.88 -10.04 -16.29
N LEU A 335 1.23 -8.78 -16.59
CA LEU A 335 1.84 -8.39 -17.86
C LEU A 335 3.35 -8.64 -17.93
N GLU A 336 4.08 -8.47 -16.82
CA GLU A 336 5.54 -8.64 -16.80
C GLU A 336 5.99 -10.11 -16.81
N LYS A 337 5.33 -10.96 -16.03
CA LYS A 337 5.78 -12.33 -15.80
C LYS A 337 5.19 -13.30 -16.80
N ASN A 338 4.01 -13.04 -17.34
CA ASN A 338 3.44 -13.82 -18.43
C ASN A 338 3.93 -13.27 -19.78
N THR A 339 5.17 -13.63 -20.10
CA THR A 339 5.88 -13.10 -21.27
C THR A 339 5.26 -13.53 -22.58
N LYS A 340 4.75 -14.78 -22.67
CA LYS A 340 4.09 -15.27 -23.88
C LYS A 340 2.76 -14.53 -24.08
N LEU A 341 1.96 -14.32 -23.02
CA LEU A 341 0.72 -13.56 -23.08
C LEU A 341 0.98 -12.14 -23.55
N SER A 342 1.92 -11.45 -22.91
CA SER A 342 2.27 -10.06 -23.28
C SER A 342 2.88 -9.94 -24.68
N ASP A 343 3.53 -10.99 -25.21
CA ASP A 343 3.97 -11.02 -26.62
C ASP A 343 2.81 -11.11 -27.61
N LEU A 344 1.73 -11.80 -27.24
CA LEU A 344 0.51 -11.90 -28.03
C LEU A 344 -0.33 -10.61 -28.02
N LEU A 345 -0.32 -9.88 -26.91
CA LEU A 345 -1.11 -8.66 -26.74
C LEU A 345 -0.57 -7.49 -27.60
N PRO A 346 -1.43 -6.64 -28.18
CA PRO A 346 -0.99 -5.47 -28.92
C PRO A 346 -0.31 -4.44 -28.00
N SER A 347 0.57 -3.60 -28.57
CA SER A 347 1.08 -2.44 -27.83
C SER A 347 -0.08 -1.48 -27.54
N GLY A 348 -0.15 -0.99 -26.31
CA GLY A 348 -1.26 -0.15 -25.82
C GLY A 348 -2.31 -0.92 -25.03
N THR A 349 -2.20 -2.25 -24.89
CA THR A 349 -3.11 -3.02 -24.02
C THR A 349 -3.03 -2.56 -22.57
N VAL A 350 -4.18 -2.43 -21.91
CA VAL A 350 -4.27 -2.02 -20.51
C VAL A 350 -4.85 -3.14 -19.67
N SER A 351 -4.09 -3.63 -18.69
CA SER A 351 -4.61 -4.53 -17.67
C SER A 351 -5.28 -3.71 -16.56
N ILE A 352 -6.55 -3.98 -16.27
CA ILE A 352 -7.33 -3.30 -15.24
C ILE A 352 -7.78 -4.32 -14.21
N ALA A 353 -7.68 -3.97 -12.93
CA ALA A 353 -8.30 -4.75 -11.87
C ALA A 353 -8.98 -3.85 -10.84
N GLU A 354 -10.12 -4.29 -10.33
CA GLU A 354 -10.75 -3.64 -9.18
C GLU A 354 -9.94 -3.86 -7.91
N LYS A 355 -9.39 -5.07 -7.78
CA LYS A 355 -8.64 -5.49 -6.61
C LYS A 355 -7.34 -6.20 -6.98
N GLN A 356 -6.26 -5.81 -6.30
CA GLN A 356 -4.98 -6.53 -6.31
C GLN A 356 -4.70 -7.13 -4.92
N THR A 357 -4.50 -8.45 -4.83
CA THR A 357 -4.15 -9.11 -3.56
C THR A 357 -2.68 -8.96 -3.19
N ASN A 358 -1.81 -8.70 -4.17
CA ASN A 358 -0.38 -8.49 -4.00
C ASN A 358 0.12 -7.36 -4.91
N GLY A 359 -0.55 -6.20 -4.83
CA GLY A 359 -0.21 -5.01 -5.60
C GLY A 359 1.26 -4.59 -5.39
N ARG A 360 1.95 -4.24 -6.48
CA ARG A 360 3.38 -3.91 -6.46
C ARG A 360 3.63 -2.41 -6.42
N GLY A 361 4.57 -1.99 -5.57
CA GLY A 361 5.20 -0.67 -5.60
C GLY A 361 6.68 -0.76 -6.02
N ARG A 362 7.39 0.36 -5.97
CA ARG A 362 8.84 0.40 -6.27
C ARG A 362 9.65 -0.30 -5.17
N GLY A 363 10.64 -1.10 -5.56
CA GLY A 363 11.49 -1.85 -4.63
C GLY A 363 10.68 -2.96 -3.92
N SER A 364 10.77 -3.00 -2.59
CA SER A 364 10.02 -3.94 -1.72
C SER A 364 8.67 -3.38 -1.23
N ASN A 365 8.27 -2.19 -1.69
CA ASN A 365 7.00 -1.60 -1.33
C ASN A 365 5.83 -2.30 -2.03
N ASN A 366 4.69 -2.39 -1.35
CA ASN A 366 3.46 -2.92 -1.91
C ASN A 366 2.45 -1.80 -2.11
N TRP A 367 1.66 -1.91 -3.18
CA TRP A 367 0.47 -1.08 -3.38
C TRP A 367 -0.70 -1.70 -2.62
N ILE A 368 -1.33 -0.93 -1.75
CA ILE A 368 -2.50 -1.38 -0.97
C ILE A 368 -3.76 -1.09 -1.78
N SER A 369 -4.46 -2.14 -2.17
CA SER A 369 -5.68 -2.06 -2.96
C SER A 369 -6.92 -1.85 -2.09
N THR A 370 -7.27 -0.59 -1.80
CA THR A 370 -8.54 -0.28 -1.10
C THR A 370 -9.74 -0.30 -2.05
N ALA A 371 -10.94 -0.53 -1.50
CA ALA A 371 -12.18 -0.45 -2.27
C ALA A 371 -12.32 0.93 -2.94
N GLY A 372 -12.63 0.92 -4.23
CA GLY A 372 -12.75 2.13 -5.04
C GLY A 372 -11.42 2.80 -5.38
N SER A 373 -10.27 2.10 -5.28
CA SER A 373 -9.00 2.54 -5.87
C SER A 373 -8.96 2.28 -7.38
N ILE A 374 -8.18 3.05 -8.12
CA ILE A 374 -7.93 2.84 -9.55
C ILE A 374 -6.55 2.21 -9.72
N GLN A 375 -6.50 1.06 -10.37
CA GLN A 375 -5.30 0.24 -10.48
C GLN A 375 -5.23 -0.42 -11.84
N PHE A 376 -4.21 -0.07 -12.61
CA PHE A 376 -4.06 -0.60 -13.94
C PHE A 376 -2.60 -0.59 -14.37
N SER A 377 -2.28 -1.37 -15.40
CA SER A 377 -0.96 -1.43 -16.00
C SER A 377 -1.06 -1.37 -17.52
N VAL A 378 -0.25 -0.52 -18.16
CA VAL A 378 -0.21 -0.35 -19.62
C VAL A 378 0.98 -1.11 -20.19
N LEU A 379 0.75 -1.98 -21.16
CA LEU A 379 1.77 -2.65 -21.95
C LEU A 379 2.13 -1.79 -23.17
N LEU A 380 3.39 -1.37 -23.30
CA LEU A 380 3.89 -0.77 -24.54
C LEU A 380 5.05 -1.57 -25.12
N LYS A 381 5.11 -1.63 -26.45
CA LYS A 381 6.24 -2.18 -27.21
C LYS A 381 6.86 -1.04 -28.00
N ALA A 382 8.14 -0.80 -27.77
CA ALA A 382 8.89 0.28 -28.41
C ALA A 382 10.28 -0.21 -28.79
N THR A 383 10.93 0.48 -29.72
CA THR A 383 12.31 0.20 -30.12
C THR A 383 13.19 1.43 -29.88
N ASN A 384 14.47 1.20 -29.63
CA ASN A 384 15.49 2.27 -29.52
C ASN A 384 15.25 3.31 -28.41
N LEU A 385 14.63 2.93 -27.29
CA LEU A 385 14.44 3.86 -26.16
C LEU A 385 15.73 4.17 -25.39
N GLY A 386 16.69 3.23 -25.34
CA GLY A 386 17.97 3.42 -24.65
C GLY A 386 17.81 3.93 -23.22
N SER A 387 18.56 4.98 -22.84
CA SER A 387 18.44 5.63 -21.53
C SER A 387 17.14 6.41 -21.34
N SER A 388 16.35 6.63 -22.40
CA SER A 388 15.11 7.42 -22.33
C SER A 388 13.97 6.69 -21.61
N VAL A 389 14.11 5.39 -21.32
CA VAL A 389 13.11 4.58 -20.61
C VAL A 389 12.72 5.20 -19.26
N VAL A 390 13.67 5.81 -18.55
CA VAL A 390 13.42 6.47 -17.25
C VAL A 390 12.38 7.59 -17.36
N PHE A 391 12.36 8.31 -18.49
CA PHE A 391 11.47 9.44 -18.71
C PHE A 391 10.02 9.03 -18.97
N VAL A 392 9.76 7.76 -19.31
CA VAL A 392 8.40 7.23 -19.49
C VAL A 392 7.59 7.36 -18.20
N GLN A 393 8.23 7.14 -17.05
CA GLN A 393 7.60 7.32 -15.75
C GLN A 393 7.19 8.79 -15.50
N TYR A 394 8.04 9.73 -15.90
CA TYR A 394 7.80 11.16 -15.76
C TYR A 394 6.69 11.63 -16.70
N LEU A 395 6.72 11.12 -17.94
CA LEU A 395 5.70 11.37 -18.94
C LEU A 395 4.34 10.86 -18.50
N PHE A 396 4.28 9.65 -17.93
CA PHE A 396 3.03 9.09 -17.41
C PHE A 396 2.51 9.91 -16.21
N GLY A 397 3.40 10.34 -15.31
CA GLY A 397 3.05 11.23 -14.20
C GLY A 397 2.51 12.58 -14.66
N LEU A 398 3.10 13.16 -15.71
CA LEU A 398 2.57 14.36 -16.35
C LEU A 398 1.17 14.14 -16.91
N ALA A 399 0.91 13.01 -17.58
CA ALA A 399 -0.41 12.72 -18.14
C ALA A 399 -1.50 12.64 -17.04
N VAL A 400 -1.19 12.03 -15.90
CA VAL A 400 -2.09 11.98 -14.74
C VAL A 400 -2.38 13.39 -14.23
N ILE A 401 -1.34 14.20 -14.04
CA ILE A 401 -1.47 15.57 -13.51
C ILE A 401 -2.27 16.46 -14.46
N GLU A 402 -1.90 16.50 -15.73
CA GLU A 402 -2.54 17.38 -16.72
C GLU A 402 -4.01 17.03 -16.91
N TRP A 403 -4.37 15.73 -16.88
CA TRP A 403 -5.76 15.33 -16.96
C TRP A 403 -6.57 15.76 -15.72
N LEU A 404 -6.06 15.50 -14.50
CA LEU A 404 -6.76 15.84 -13.25
C LEU A 404 -6.93 17.35 -13.06
N GLU A 405 -5.89 18.14 -13.34
CA GLU A 405 -5.97 19.60 -13.24
C GLU A 405 -6.95 20.17 -14.27
N LYS A 406 -6.95 19.64 -15.49
CA LYS A 406 -7.92 20.01 -16.52
C LYS A 406 -9.35 19.66 -16.12
N TRP A 407 -9.58 18.45 -15.61
CA TRP A 407 -10.90 17.99 -15.18
C TRP A 407 -11.47 18.87 -14.05
N SER A 408 -10.64 19.18 -13.07
CA SER A 408 -11.04 19.98 -11.91
C SER A 408 -11.03 21.49 -12.18
N ASN A 409 -10.71 21.92 -13.40
CA ASN A 409 -10.51 23.33 -13.76
C ASN A 409 -9.55 24.05 -12.80
N GLY A 410 -8.46 23.37 -12.43
CA GLY A 410 -7.43 23.86 -11.51
C GLY A 410 -7.83 23.91 -10.04
N LYS A 411 -9.03 23.46 -9.65
CA LYS A 411 -9.48 23.43 -8.24
C LYS A 411 -8.81 22.34 -7.42
N VAL A 412 -8.41 21.24 -8.07
CA VAL A 412 -7.54 20.23 -7.48
C VAL A 412 -6.17 20.38 -8.10
N VAL A 413 -5.19 20.73 -7.27
CA VAL A 413 -3.79 20.92 -7.67
C VAL A 413 -3.05 19.60 -7.48
N VAL A 414 -2.46 19.09 -8.56
CA VAL A 414 -1.75 17.80 -8.52
C VAL A 414 -0.29 18.00 -8.91
N ARG A 415 0.61 17.41 -8.13
CA ARG A 415 2.05 17.54 -8.33
C ARG A 415 2.77 16.20 -8.26
N LEU A 416 3.91 16.13 -8.91
CA LEU A 416 4.80 14.97 -8.90
C LEU A 416 5.84 15.12 -7.79
N LYS A 417 5.90 14.13 -6.89
CA LYS A 417 7.07 13.92 -6.03
C LYS A 417 7.99 12.92 -6.71
N TRP A 418 9.18 13.39 -7.06
CA TRP A 418 10.19 12.60 -7.75
C TRP A 418 10.55 11.35 -6.93
N PRO A 419 10.68 10.19 -7.60
CA PRO A 419 10.60 10.04 -9.05
C PRO A 419 9.22 9.63 -9.59
N ASN A 420 8.24 9.28 -8.76
CA ASN A 420 7.08 8.51 -9.23
C ASN A 420 5.78 8.67 -8.43
N ASP A 421 5.75 9.51 -7.39
CA ASP A 421 4.59 9.62 -6.53
C ASP A 421 3.72 10.80 -6.94
N ILE A 422 2.39 10.61 -6.90
CA ILE A 422 1.39 11.63 -7.23
C ILE A 422 0.83 12.20 -5.94
N TYR A 423 0.87 13.51 -5.80
CA TYR A 423 0.41 14.26 -4.63
C TYR A 423 -0.66 15.26 -5.03
N GLY A 424 -1.71 15.38 -4.21
CA GLY A 424 -2.81 16.31 -4.43
C GLY A 424 -3.01 17.30 -3.27
N SER A 425 -3.55 18.47 -3.59
CA SER A 425 -3.99 19.50 -2.64
C SER A 425 -5.10 20.37 -3.25
N ILE A 426 -5.81 21.14 -2.42
CA ILE A 426 -6.79 22.16 -2.87
C ILE A 426 -6.22 23.59 -2.81
N THR A 427 -5.12 23.81 -2.10
CA THR A 427 -4.47 25.12 -2.04
C THR A 427 -3.37 25.22 -3.10
N GLY A 428 -3.47 26.24 -3.95
CA GLY A 428 -2.44 26.55 -4.95
C GLY A 428 -1.32 27.38 -4.34
N GLY A 429 -0.10 26.84 -4.32
CA GLY A 429 1.10 27.58 -3.90
C GLY A 429 2.38 26.72 -3.95
N HIS A 430 3.55 27.36 -3.80
CA HIS A 430 4.82 26.66 -3.57
C HIS A 430 4.98 26.16 -2.13
N ALA A 431 4.03 26.51 -1.24
CA ALA A 431 3.98 26.00 0.12
C ALA A 431 3.65 24.51 0.08
N ARG A 432 4.63 23.69 0.49
CA ARG A 432 4.58 22.22 0.46
C ARG A 432 3.60 21.65 1.49
N GLU A 433 3.30 22.43 2.51
CA GLU A 433 2.33 22.11 3.55
C GLU A 433 0.93 22.03 2.94
N GLY A 434 0.36 20.82 2.93
CA GLY A 434 -0.97 20.56 2.37
C GLY A 434 -1.01 19.57 1.21
N PHE A 435 0.13 19.19 0.63
CA PHE A 435 0.18 18.11 -0.37
C PHE A 435 0.22 16.74 0.30
N LYS A 436 -0.73 15.87 -0.04
CA LYS A 436 -0.78 14.48 0.42
C LYS A 436 -0.69 13.50 -0.74
N LYS A 437 -0.07 12.35 -0.51
CA LYS A 437 0.09 11.31 -1.54
C LYS A 437 -1.28 10.73 -1.89
N MET A 438 -1.59 10.69 -3.18
CA MET A 438 -2.82 10.09 -3.71
C MET A 438 -2.57 8.93 -4.67
N GLY A 439 -1.34 8.72 -5.12
CA GLY A 439 -1.03 7.64 -6.04
C GLY A 439 0.46 7.45 -6.30
N GLY A 440 0.78 6.49 -7.15
CA GLY A 440 2.13 6.20 -7.56
C GLY A 440 2.20 5.45 -8.89
N ILE A 441 3.34 5.61 -9.56
CA ILE A 441 3.63 5.01 -10.86
C ILE A 441 4.79 4.03 -10.72
N LEU A 442 4.73 2.93 -11.46
CA LEU A 442 5.78 1.92 -11.54
C LEU A 442 6.03 1.60 -13.01
N VAL A 443 7.25 1.80 -13.50
CA VAL A 443 7.62 1.42 -14.87
C VAL A 443 8.71 0.36 -14.83
N ASN A 444 8.45 -0.74 -15.50
CA ASN A 444 9.44 -1.79 -15.77
C ASN A 444 9.64 -1.92 -17.28
N CYS A 445 10.90 -1.96 -17.72
CA CYS A 445 11.25 -2.34 -19.10
C CYS A 445 11.94 -3.70 -19.08
N SER A 446 11.61 -4.54 -20.04
CA SER A 446 12.40 -5.70 -20.44
C SER A 446 12.90 -5.49 -21.85
N PHE A 447 14.20 -5.72 -22.07
CA PHE A 447 14.81 -5.61 -23.39
C PHE A 447 14.87 -6.99 -24.05
N GLY A 448 14.66 -7.04 -25.36
CA GLY A 448 14.65 -8.26 -26.15
C GLY A 448 14.93 -8.00 -27.64
N GLY A 449 14.61 -9.00 -28.46
CA GLY A 449 14.87 -8.98 -29.91
C GLY A 449 16.34 -9.30 -30.25
N LEU A 450 16.58 -9.68 -31.51
CA LEU A 450 17.92 -10.07 -31.99
C LEU A 450 18.93 -8.92 -31.93
N SER A 451 18.45 -7.68 -32.03
CA SER A 451 19.27 -6.45 -31.93
C SER A 451 19.41 -5.91 -30.51
N GLY A 452 18.68 -6.46 -29.52
CA GLY A 452 18.63 -5.95 -28.15
C GLY A 452 17.99 -4.56 -28.00
N THR A 453 17.41 -4.02 -29.08
CA THR A 453 16.84 -2.66 -29.13
C THR A 453 15.35 -2.61 -28.84
N ASP A 454 14.68 -3.76 -28.82
CA ASP A 454 13.25 -3.85 -28.56
C ASP A 454 13.04 -3.81 -27.05
N CYS A 455 12.18 -2.92 -26.57
CA CYS A 455 11.79 -2.80 -25.17
C CYS A 455 10.29 -3.04 -25.04
N LYS A 456 9.93 -3.92 -24.11
CA LYS A 456 8.58 -4.07 -23.60
C LYS A 456 8.48 -3.34 -22.26
N LEU A 457 7.65 -2.31 -22.21
CA LEU A 457 7.37 -1.50 -21.03
C LEU A 457 6.06 -1.98 -20.41
N VAL A 458 6.05 -2.13 -19.09
CA VAL A 458 4.83 -2.28 -18.30
C VAL A 458 4.77 -1.08 -17.33
N ILE A 459 3.75 -0.23 -17.53
CA ILE A 459 3.55 1.02 -16.79
C ILE A 459 2.35 0.85 -15.86
N GLY A 460 2.61 0.56 -14.60
CA GLY A 460 1.62 0.46 -13.54
C GLY A 460 1.27 1.82 -12.95
N CYS A 461 -0.02 2.06 -12.72
CA CYS A 461 -0.53 3.24 -12.06
C CYS A 461 -1.56 2.83 -10.99
N GLY A 462 -1.30 3.22 -9.75
CA GLY A 462 -2.21 3.07 -8.62
C GLY A 462 -2.62 4.44 -8.11
N MET A 463 -3.93 4.67 -7.94
CA MET A 463 -4.49 5.92 -7.43
C MET A 463 -5.62 5.67 -6.44
N ASN A 464 -5.58 6.39 -5.32
CA ASN A 464 -6.66 6.50 -4.36
C ASN A 464 -7.76 7.37 -4.95
N ASN A 465 -8.88 6.76 -5.33
CA ASN A 465 -9.98 7.49 -5.98
C ASN A 465 -11.07 7.85 -4.97
N TYR A 466 -11.78 6.86 -4.41
CA TYR A 466 -12.83 7.12 -3.42
C TYR A 466 -12.33 7.15 -1.96
N SER A 467 -11.35 6.33 -1.62
CA SER A 467 -10.81 6.19 -0.28
C SER A 467 -9.29 6.18 -0.30
N ALA A 468 -8.67 6.53 0.83
CA ALA A 468 -7.24 6.44 1.03
C ALA A 468 -6.96 5.58 2.26
N PRO A 469 -5.96 4.68 2.24
CA PRO A 469 -5.74 3.74 3.32
C PRO A 469 -5.29 4.44 4.60
N GLN A 470 -4.42 5.46 4.50
CA GLN A 470 -3.70 6.07 5.61
C GLN A 470 -4.03 7.56 5.77
N SER A 471 -3.95 8.10 6.99
CA SER A 471 -4.16 9.53 7.29
C SER A 471 -3.13 10.48 6.64
N SER A 472 -1.96 9.95 6.29
CA SER A 472 -0.89 10.64 5.54
C SER A 472 -1.11 10.65 4.02
N THR A 473 -2.09 9.88 3.54
CA THR A 473 -2.52 9.84 2.14
C THR A 473 -3.83 10.60 1.96
N THR A 474 -4.25 10.82 0.71
CA THR A 474 -5.56 11.37 0.39
C THR A 474 -6.14 10.67 -0.84
N SER A 475 -7.42 10.90 -1.12
CA SER A 475 -8.11 10.42 -2.32
C SER A 475 -8.62 11.58 -3.19
N LEU A 476 -8.91 11.31 -4.46
CA LEU A 476 -9.52 12.29 -5.34
C LEU A 476 -10.88 12.77 -4.81
N ALA A 477 -11.67 11.86 -4.22
CA ALA A 477 -12.95 12.20 -3.59
C ALA A 477 -12.82 13.17 -2.43
N GLU A 478 -11.82 12.99 -1.56
CA GLU A 478 -11.54 13.91 -0.46
C GLU A 478 -11.14 15.30 -0.97
N LEU A 479 -10.28 15.35 -1.99
CA LEU A 479 -9.82 16.61 -2.60
C LEU A 479 -10.98 17.36 -3.27
N ILE A 480 -11.84 16.65 -4.02
CA ILE A 480 -13.02 17.25 -4.65
C ILE A 480 -14.02 17.74 -3.60
N ARG A 481 -14.25 16.97 -2.52
CA ARG A 481 -15.12 17.39 -1.41
C ARG A 481 -14.58 18.67 -0.76
N ALA A 482 -13.29 18.69 -0.42
CA ALA A 482 -12.66 19.86 0.20
C ALA A 482 -12.69 21.09 -0.73
N ALA A 483 -12.51 20.89 -2.04
CA ALA A 483 -12.61 21.98 -3.02
C ALA A 483 -14.03 22.55 -3.10
N ARG A 484 -15.08 21.70 -3.03
CA ARG A 484 -16.48 22.16 -2.99
C ARG A 484 -16.79 22.94 -1.71
N GLU A 485 -16.33 22.45 -0.56
CA GLU A 485 -16.50 23.12 0.73
C GLU A 485 -15.87 24.53 0.69
N SER A 486 -14.65 24.65 0.18
CA SER A 486 -13.99 25.95 0.00
C SER A 486 -14.69 26.89 -0.99
N MET A 487 -15.45 26.37 -1.95
CA MET A 487 -16.20 27.19 -2.92
C MET A 487 -17.54 27.68 -2.37
N ALA A 488 -18.17 26.91 -1.47
CA ALA A 488 -19.43 27.28 -0.84
C ALA A 488 -19.31 28.57 -0.02
N ASP A 489 -18.11 28.87 0.48
CA ASP A 489 -17.81 30.08 1.24
C ASP A 489 -17.67 31.35 0.35
N ASP A 490 -17.37 31.21 -0.96
CA ASP A 490 -17.00 32.35 -1.84
C ASP A 490 -18.05 32.67 -2.94
N ASP A 491 -18.70 31.67 -3.55
CA ASP A 491 -19.45 31.85 -4.83
C ASP A 491 -20.96 31.51 -4.76
N GLY A 492 -21.50 31.19 -3.58
CA GLY A 492 -22.92 30.85 -3.38
C GLY A 492 -23.30 29.43 -3.83
N PRO A 493 -24.55 28.97 -3.60
CA PRO A 493 -24.92 27.56 -3.73
C PRO A 493 -24.86 26.99 -5.17
N ASP A 494 -24.93 27.82 -6.21
CA ASP A 494 -24.97 27.38 -7.63
C ASP A 494 -23.60 26.97 -8.22
N CYS A 495 -22.47 27.27 -7.56
CA CYS A 495 -21.14 26.88 -8.05
C CYS A 495 -20.71 25.46 -7.63
N CYS A 496 -21.24 24.97 -6.50
CA CYS A 496 -20.88 23.69 -5.89
C CYS A 496 -21.31 22.47 -6.73
N ASP A 497 -22.37 22.62 -7.51
CA ASP A 497 -22.91 21.57 -8.41
C ASP A 497 -22.02 21.30 -9.64
N ARG A 498 -21.02 22.14 -9.91
CA ARG A 498 -20.20 22.03 -11.14
C ARG A 498 -19.01 21.08 -11.02
N LEU A 499 -18.40 20.94 -9.85
CA LEU A 499 -17.20 20.10 -9.68
C LEU A 499 -17.59 18.67 -9.30
N ARG A 500 -18.13 17.90 -10.25
CA ARG A 500 -18.47 16.50 -10.01
C ARG A 500 -17.23 15.60 -9.89
N HIS A 501 -17.35 14.55 -9.08
CA HIS A 501 -16.35 13.49 -9.07
C HIS A 501 -16.41 12.71 -10.40
N PRO A 502 -15.29 12.48 -11.10
CA PRO A 502 -15.29 11.66 -12.30
C PRO A 502 -15.52 10.18 -11.98
N SER A 503 -16.07 9.42 -12.92
CA SER A 503 -16.13 7.95 -12.80
C SER A 503 -14.74 7.34 -13.00
N THR A 504 -14.56 6.08 -12.59
CA THR A 504 -13.31 5.34 -12.81
C THR A 504 -12.92 5.28 -14.28
N GLU A 505 -13.91 5.08 -15.15
CA GLU A 505 -13.77 5.00 -16.60
C GLU A 505 -13.35 6.33 -17.21
N GLU A 506 -13.89 7.45 -16.72
CA GLU A 506 -13.50 8.79 -17.16
C GLU A 506 -12.05 9.10 -16.80
N ILE A 507 -11.63 8.71 -15.60
CA ILE A 507 -10.25 8.86 -15.13
C ILE A 507 -9.31 8.01 -15.99
N LEU A 508 -9.62 6.73 -16.17
CA LEU A 508 -8.82 5.82 -16.98
C LEU A 508 -8.71 6.28 -18.43
N ALA A 509 -9.84 6.50 -19.11
CA ALA A 509 -9.86 6.92 -20.50
C ALA A 509 -9.16 8.27 -20.69
N GLY A 510 -9.40 9.20 -19.77
CA GLY A 510 -8.80 10.52 -19.76
C GLY A 510 -7.28 10.51 -19.61
N ILE A 511 -6.76 9.75 -18.64
CA ILE A 511 -5.31 9.58 -18.43
C ILE A 511 -4.67 8.89 -19.63
N LEU A 512 -5.26 7.80 -20.13
CA LEU A 512 -4.72 7.04 -21.26
C LEU A 512 -4.72 7.85 -22.56
N GLY A 513 -5.78 8.62 -22.82
CA GLY A 513 -5.85 9.53 -23.96
C GLY A 513 -4.81 10.64 -23.89
N THR A 514 -4.67 11.27 -22.71
CA THR A 514 -3.65 12.30 -22.46
C THR A 514 -2.24 11.73 -22.65
N PHE A 515 -1.98 10.55 -22.07
CA PHE A 515 -0.71 9.85 -22.20
C PHE A 515 -0.42 9.45 -23.65
N GLY A 516 -1.39 8.97 -24.42
CA GLY A 516 -1.20 8.60 -25.83
C GLY A 516 -0.74 9.77 -26.71
N GLN A 517 -1.28 10.97 -26.48
CA GLN A 517 -0.84 12.18 -27.17
C GLN A 517 0.59 12.55 -26.77
N MET A 518 0.90 12.52 -25.47
CA MET A 518 2.26 12.78 -24.97
C MET A 518 3.27 11.74 -25.46
N TRP A 519 2.88 10.47 -25.48
CA TRP A 519 3.68 9.34 -25.94
C TRP A 519 4.07 9.48 -27.41
N THR A 520 3.11 9.83 -28.27
CA THR A 520 3.38 10.08 -29.70
C THR A 520 4.43 11.16 -29.89
N ARG A 521 4.32 12.28 -29.16
CA ARG A 521 5.31 13.36 -29.21
C ARG A 521 6.65 12.94 -28.61
N PHE A 522 6.65 12.16 -27.53
CA PHE A 522 7.86 11.63 -26.90
C PHE A 522 8.63 10.69 -27.82
N GLN A 523 7.95 9.80 -28.55
CA GLN A 523 8.60 8.92 -29.53
C GLN A 523 9.27 9.71 -30.66
N ALA A 524 8.70 10.85 -31.06
CA ALA A 524 9.24 11.69 -32.12
C ALA A 524 10.37 12.63 -31.66
N GLN A 525 10.30 13.16 -30.43
CA GLN A 525 11.12 14.30 -29.99
C GLN A 525 11.91 14.04 -28.70
N GLY A 526 11.77 12.86 -28.08
CA GLY A 526 12.32 12.56 -26.75
C GLY A 526 11.63 13.34 -25.63
N PHE A 527 12.29 13.41 -24.46
CA PHE A 527 11.70 14.05 -23.28
C PHE A 527 11.85 15.57 -23.24
N GLN A 528 12.80 16.15 -23.99
CA GLN A 528 13.12 17.58 -23.89
C GLN A 528 11.86 18.48 -23.93
N PRO A 529 10.92 18.31 -24.88
CA PRO A 529 9.77 19.21 -24.99
C PRO A 529 8.83 19.20 -23.78
N PHE A 530 8.96 18.21 -22.90
CA PHE A 530 8.20 18.06 -21.66
C PHE A 530 8.94 18.57 -20.43
N LEU A 531 10.23 18.89 -20.53
CA LEU A 531 11.06 19.23 -19.37
C LEU A 531 10.52 20.46 -18.61
N SER A 532 10.17 21.53 -19.32
CA SER A 532 9.61 22.73 -18.70
C SER A 532 8.26 22.45 -18.02
N LEU A 533 7.41 21.64 -18.67
CA LEU A 533 6.13 21.23 -18.09
C LEU A 533 6.36 20.37 -16.84
N TYR A 534 7.25 19.39 -16.91
CA TYR A 534 7.63 18.52 -15.81
C TYR A 534 8.09 19.31 -14.58
N LEU A 535 9.03 20.23 -14.76
CA LEU A 535 9.54 21.07 -13.67
C LEU A 535 8.49 22.06 -13.13
N SER A 536 7.48 22.42 -13.92
CA SER A 536 6.34 23.23 -13.44
C SER A 536 5.32 22.41 -12.63
N ARG A 537 5.33 21.08 -12.77
CA ARG A 537 4.38 20.15 -12.14
C ARG A 537 4.97 19.31 -11.01
N TRP A 538 6.26 19.43 -10.70
CA TRP A 538 6.87 18.70 -9.59
C TRP A 538 6.86 19.52 -8.27
N LEU A 539 7.20 18.87 -7.16
CA LEU A 539 7.26 19.52 -5.84
C LEU A 539 8.65 20.10 -5.49
N HIS A 540 9.66 19.96 -6.35
CA HIS A 540 11.08 20.06 -5.96
C HIS A 540 11.84 21.32 -6.40
N SER A 541 11.15 22.36 -6.88
CA SER A 541 11.85 23.58 -7.28
C SER A 541 12.54 24.26 -6.09
N ASP A 542 13.81 24.62 -6.28
CA ASP A 542 14.66 25.39 -5.35
C ASP A 542 14.81 24.81 -3.93
N GLN A 543 14.53 23.52 -3.72
CA GLN A 543 14.68 22.94 -2.38
C GLN A 543 16.16 22.76 -2.05
N VAL A 544 16.59 23.30 -0.91
CA VAL A 544 17.85 22.90 -0.28
C VAL A 544 17.57 21.68 0.58
N ILE A 545 18.37 20.64 0.38
CA ILE A 545 18.26 19.35 1.02
C ILE A 545 19.59 18.98 1.67
N ARG A 546 19.55 18.22 2.76
CA ARG A 546 20.74 17.65 3.38
C ARG A 546 20.96 16.24 2.86
N TYR A 547 22.15 15.92 2.37
CA TYR A 547 22.51 14.57 1.97
C TYR A 547 23.09 13.82 3.16
N GLU A 548 22.37 12.84 3.70
CA GLU A 548 22.74 12.15 4.95
C GLU A 548 24.11 11.47 4.87
N LYS A 549 24.48 10.93 3.70
CA LYS A 549 25.74 10.22 3.50
C LYS A 549 26.97 11.10 3.69
N THR A 550 26.91 12.36 3.24
CA THR A 550 28.05 13.29 3.28
C THR A 550 27.88 14.39 4.31
N GLY A 551 26.64 14.68 4.75
CA GLY A 551 26.30 15.83 5.59
C GLY A 551 26.20 17.15 4.83
N GLU A 552 26.36 17.12 3.51
CA GLU A 552 26.37 18.30 2.64
C GLU A 552 24.95 18.85 2.39
N GLU A 553 24.85 20.14 2.11
CA GLU A 553 23.60 20.78 1.69
C GLU A 553 23.62 20.97 0.17
N LEU A 554 22.63 20.40 -0.50
CA LEU A 554 22.47 20.39 -1.95
C LEU A 554 21.19 21.13 -2.32
N LYS A 555 21.23 22.00 -3.33
CA LYS A 555 20.04 22.63 -3.89
C LYS A 555 19.56 21.83 -5.09
N ILE A 556 18.31 21.42 -5.10
CA ILE A 556 17.70 20.78 -6.27
C ILE A 556 17.53 21.82 -7.38
N VAL A 557 18.04 21.50 -8.57
CA VAL A 557 17.98 22.39 -9.74
C VAL A 557 17.30 21.77 -10.96
N GLY A 558 16.95 20.48 -10.91
CA GLY A 558 16.20 19.84 -11.97
C GLY A 558 16.41 18.34 -12.01
N ILE A 559 16.38 17.80 -13.22
CA ILE A 559 16.74 16.44 -13.54
C ILE A 559 17.85 16.41 -14.59
N ASP A 560 18.69 15.40 -14.55
CA ASP A 560 19.65 15.13 -15.61
C ASP A 560 18.93 14.76 -16.93
N PRO A 561 19.25 15.41 -18.07
CA PRO A 561 18.57 15.16 -19.35
C PRO A 561 18.92 13.81 -19.99
N SER A 562 19.96 13.09 -19.53
CA SER A 562 20.40 11.84 -20.15
C SER A 562 19.83 10.60 -19.47
N TYR A 563 19.67 10.65 -18.15
CA TYR A 563 19.35 9.52 -17.27
C TYR A 563 18.24 9.84 -16.25
N GLY A 564 17.68 11.05 -16.25
CA GLY A 564 16.57 11.41 -15.37
C GLY A 564 16.93 11.49 -13.89
N LEU A 565 18.22 11.50 -13.55
CA LEU A 565 18.69 11.58 -12.16
C LEU A 565 18.27 12.92 -11.52
N LEU A 566 18.06 12.94 -10.20
CA LEU A 566 17.75 14.19 -9.51
C LEU A 566 19.01 15.05 -9.49
N ARG A 567 18.99 16.17 -10.22
CA ARG A 567 20.14 17.06 -10.37
C ARG A 567 20.16 18.10 -9.27
N THR A 568 21.28 18.18 -8.58
CA THR A 568 21.49 19.09 -7.47
C THR A 568 22.79 19.88 -7.60
N GLN A 569 22.86 21.04 -6.95
CA GLN A 569 24.05 21.88 -6.84
C GLN A 569 24.52 21.90 -5.39
N LEU A 570 25.81 21.68 -5.15
CA LEU A 570 26.39 21.82 -3.82
C LEU A 570 26.31 23.27 -3.34
N VAL A 571 25.71 23.49 -2.18
CA VAL A 571 25.60 24.82 -1.55
C VAL A 571 26.56 24.94 -0.38
N ARG A 572 26.64 23.88 0.45
CA ARG A 572 27.49 23.86 1.64
C ARG A 572 28.11 22.48 1.84
N LYS A 573 29.41 22.45 2.10
CA LYS A 573 30.14 21.22 2.46
C LYS A 573 29.82 20.77 3.89
N SER A 574 30.17 19.54 4.20
CA SER A 574 30.01 18.95 5.54
C SER A 574 30.76 19.69 6.65
N ASP A 575 31.86 20.38 6.31
CA ASP A 575 32.65 21.23 7.21
C ASP A 575 32.04 22.63 7.42
N GLY A 576 30.88 22.92 6.81
CA GLY A 576 30.19 24.20 6.91
C GLY A 576 30.64 25.26 5.90
N THR A 577 31.65 24.96 5.06
CA THR A 577 32.11 25.91 4.04
C THR A 577 31.10 26.04 2.90
N SER A 578 30.71 27.29 2.60
CA SER A 578 29.90 27.60 1.41
C SER A 578 30.75 27.44 0.15
N VAL A 579 30.19 26.83 -0.89
CA VAL A 579 30.87 26.60 -2.17
C VAL A 579 30.23 27.44 -3.25
N ASN A 580 31.03 27.94 -4.19
CA ASN A 580 30.48 28.53 -5.43
C ASN A 580 29.67 27.46 -6.18
N HIS A 581 28.49 27.85 -6.68
CA HIS A 581 27.40 27.02 -7.21
C HIS A 581 27.72 26.17 -8.46
N GLU A 582 28.97 25.80 -8.71
CA GLU A 582 29.40 25.10 -9.93
C GLU A 582 29.46 23.57 -9.80
N VAL A 583 29.47 23.03 -8.57
CA VAL A 583 29.56 21.57 -8.37
C VAL A 583 28.18 20.93 -8.46
N ILE A 584 27.95 20.16 -9.53
CA ILE A 584 26.73 19.38 -9.75
C ILE A 584 26.87 17.98 -9.15
N VAL A 585 25.83 17.55 -8.44
CA VAL A 585 25.70 16.19 -7.89
C VAL A 585 24.37 15.61 -8.37
N ASP A 586 24.43 14.52 -9.14
CA ASP A 586 23.25 13.80 -9.63
C ASP A 586 22.94 12.61 -8.72
N LEU A 587 21.70 12.51 -8.24
CA LEU A 587 21.27 11.52 -7.25
C LEU A 587 20.34 10.47 -7.86
N GLN A 588 20.60 9.20 -7.55
CA GLN A 588 19.83 8.06 -8.05
C GLN A 588 18.53 7.82 -7.26
N PRO A 589 17.44 7.35 -7.90
CA PRO A 589 16.15 7.14 -7.25
C PRO A 589 16.08 5.90 -6.35
N ASP A 590 16.82 4.83 -6.66
CA ASP A 590 16.65 3.54 -5.95
C ASP A 590 17.57 3.38 -4.75
N SER A 591 18.71 4.06 -4.74
CA SER A 591 19.62 4.09 -3.60
C SER A 591 19.26 5.13 -2.55
N ASN A 592 18.26 5.99 -2.81
CA ASN A 592 17.91 7.11 -1.95
C ASN A 592 16.42 7.13 -1.56
N SER A 593 16.13 7.60 -0.35
CA SER A 593 14.80 7.95 0.14
C SER A 593 14.76 9.46 0.37
N PHE A 594 13.76 10.13 -0.19
CA PHE A 594 13.58 11.57 -0.02
C PHE A 594 12.43 11.89 0.94
N ASP A 595 12.78 12.46 2.08
CA ASP A 595 11.84 13.04 3.03
C ASP A 595 11.73 14.55 2.77
N MET A 596 10.59 14.92 2.20
CA MET A 596 10.30 16.28 1.78
C MET A 596 10.07 17.23 2.95
N PHE A 597 9.53 16.74 4.06
CA PHE A 597 9.17 17.57 5.21
C PHE A 597 10.38 17.88 6.08
N SER A 598 11.35 16.96 6.15
CA SER A 598 12.62 17.20 6.82
C SER A 598 13.71 17.76 5.89
N GLY A 599 13.45 17.87 4.58
CA GLY A 599 14.44 18.31 3.61
C GLY A 599 15.66 17.39 3.56
N LEU A 600 15.46 16.09 3.76
CA LEU A 600 16.54 15.12 3.96
C LEU A 600 16.53 14.05 2.87
N ILE A 601 17.70 13.79 2.27
CA ILE A 601 17.92 12.60 1.44
C ILE A 601 18.73 11.59 2.25
N LYS A 602 18.12 10.41 2.42
CA LYS A 602 18.71 9.24 3.09
C LYS A 602 19.12 8.20 2.07
N THR A 603 20.24 7.52 2.26
CA THR A 603 20.54 6.31 1.47
C THR A 603 19.75 5.13 2.02
N LYS A 604 19.15 4.33 1.15
CA LYS A 604 18.55 3.06 1.57
C LYS A 604 19.69 2.05 1.77
N ASN A 605 19.82 1.54 3.00
CA ASN A 605 20.80 0.49 3.34
C ASN A 605 20.44 -0.85 2.71
#